data_AF-A0A6A4JHZ8-F1
#
_entry.id   AF-A0A6A4JHZ8-F1
#
_cell.length_a   1.000
_cell.length_b   1.000
_cell.length_c   1.000
_cell.angle_alpha   90.00
_cell.angle_beta   90.00
_cell.angle_gamma   90.00
#
_symmetry.space_group_name_H-M   'P 1'
#
loop_
_entity.id
_entity.type
_entity.pdbx_description
1 polymer ?
#
loop_
_entity_poly.entity_id
_entity_poly.type
_entity_poly.pdbx_seq_one_letter_code
_entity_poly.pdbx_strand_id
1 'polypeptide(L)'
;MGTSKINWVDNLLVGLAEAEAVEKIALLFVHRSDCAICFDILDELNKSEDVCQESSRFVMIKITEDVLPPEYDIDGKYTPKILFLDPNGVILERYWNTKLNFTEAKFYYCSADQLLVQMKNAYIEQMSPRRHKCSPSACSASWRRSLTPAACAFALMAVVPAMMLLFFPNELVT
;
A
#
# COMPACT_ATOMS: atom_id res chain seq x y z
N MET A 1 22.22 -18.25 -21.43
CA MET A 1 21.18 -18.15 -20.40
C MET A 1 21.60 -17.01 -19.48
N GLY A 2 20.92 -15.87 -19.54
CA GLY A 2 21.26 -14.73 -18.68
C GLY A 2 20.87 -15.07 -17.24
N THR A 3 21.78 -14.88 -16.29
CA THR A 3 21.47 -15.07 -14.86
C THR A 3 20.61 -13.89 -14.41
N SER A 4 19.30 -14.09 -14.36
CA SER A 4 18.38 -13.17 -13.69
C SER A 4 18.87 -12.98 -12.25
N LYS A 5 19.29 -11.76 -11.90
CA LYS A 5 19.89 -11.43 -10.60
C LYS A 5 18.98 -10.45 -9.85
N ILE A 6 18.71 -10.74 -8.58
CA ILE A 6 17.94 -9.87 -7.69
C ILE A 6 18.77 -8.61 -7.35
N ASN A 7 18.12 -7.44 -7.44
CA ASN A 7 18.73 -6.17 -7.06
C ASN A 7 18.52 -5.89 -5.56
N TRP A 8 19.50 -6.22 -4.73
CA TRP A 8 19.45 -6.01 -3.28
C TRP A 8 19.96 -4.61 -2.90
N VAL A 9 19.17 -3.89 -2.12
CA VAL A 9 19.55 -2.62 -1.49
C VAL A 9 20.03 -2.91 -0.07
N ASP A 10 21.28 -2.58 0.23
CA ASP A 10 21.92 -2.91 1.52
C ASP A 10 21.64 -1.85 2.62
N ASN A 11 20.75 -0.89 2.36
CA ASN A 11 20.42 0.18 3.30
C ASN A 11 18.90 0.34 3.41
N LEU A 12 18.39 0.29 4.65
CA LEU A 12 16.95 0.38 4.92
C LEU A 12 16.34 1.70 4.46
N LEU A 13 16.98 2.84 4.77
CA LEU A 13 16.44 4.17 4.44
C LEU A 13 16.40 4.40 2.93
N VAL A 14 17.44 3.99 2.21
CA VAL A 14 17.50 4.10 0.75
C VAL A 14 16.42 3.21 0.12
N GLY A 15 16.30 1.96 0.58
CA GLY A 15 15.30 1.04 0.06
C GLY A 15 13.86 1.49 0.33
N LEU A 16 13.59 2.08 1.50
CA LEU A 16 12.28 2.65 1.81
C LEU A 16 11.96 3.89 0.95
N ALA A 17 12.93 4.77 0.74
CA ALA A 17 12.76 5.92 -0.16
C ALA A 17 12.50 5.49 -1.61
N GLU A 18 13.17 4.43 -2.09
CA GLU A 18 12.90 3.84 -3.40
C GLU A 18 11.48 3.22 -3.47
N ALA A 19 11.06 2.53 -2.41
CA ALA A 19 9.73 1.93 -2.33
C ALA A 19 8.61 2.98 -2.36
N GLU A 20 8.79 4.09 -1.65
CA GLU A 20 7.88 5.24 -1.66
C GLU A 20 7.83 5.87 -3.05
N ALA A 21 8.98 6.12 -3.68
CA ALA A 21 9.07 6.77 -4.99
C ALA A 21 8.43 5.94 -6.12
N VAL A 22 8.53 4.61 -6.05
CA VAL A 22 7.97 3.70 -7.07
C VAL A 22 6.57 3.20 -6.68
N GLU A 23 6.07 3.56 -5.48
CA GLU A 23 4.83 3.05 -4.88
C GLU A 23 4.73 1.52 -4.87
N LYS A 24 5.84 0.82 -4.57
CA LYS A 24 5.90 -0.65 -4.50
C LYS A 24 6.08 -1.11 -3.07
N ILE A 25 5.55 -2.30 -2.77
CA ILE A 25 5.87 -3.00 -1.53
C ILE A 25 7.37 -3.27 -1.48
N ALA A 26 7.99 -3.01 -0.33
CA ALA A 26 9.36 -3.39 -0.06
C ALA A 26 9.39 -4.76 0.65
N LEU A 27 10.35 -5.60 0.28
CA LEU A 27 10.62 -6.87 0.92
C LEU A 27 11.94 -6.74 1.67
N LEU A 28 11.85 -6.79 2.99
CA LEU A 28 12.98 -6.62 3.90
C LEU A 28 13.49 -7.99 4.37
N PHE A 29 14.69 -8.35 3.94
CA PHE A 29 15.42 -9.52 4.39
C PHE A 29 16.38 -9.11 5.51
N VAL A 30 16.08 -9.57 6.73
CA VAL A 30 16.92 -9.37 7.91
C VAL A 30 17.75 -10.63 8.13
N HIS A 31 19.07 -10.47 8.23
CA HIS A 31 19.98 -11.56 8.51
C HIS A 31 21.00 -11.18 9.58
N ARG A 32 21.74 -12.16 10.08
CA ARG A 32 22.94 -11.93 10.89
C ARG A 32 24.18 -12.19 10.03
N SER A 33 25.29 -11.50 10.34
CA SER A 33 26.58 -11.71 9.67
C SER A 33 27.17 -13.10 9.97
N ASP A 34 26.95 -13.60 11.18
CA ASP A 34 27.31 -14.95 11.63
C ASP A 34 26.11 -15.89 11.62
N CYS A 35 25.68 -16.28 10.41
CA CYS A 35 24.55 -17.18 10.20
C CYS A 35 24.67 -17.92 8.86
N ALA A 36 25.14 -19.17 8.90
CA ALA A 36 25.28 -20.02 7.70
C ALA A 36 23.93 -20.22 6.98
N ILE A 37 22.88 -20.54 7.73
CA ILE A 37 21.51 -20.78 7.20
C ILE A 37 20.98 -19.54 6.46
N CYS A 38 21.31 -18.34 6.95
CA CYS A 38 20.90 -17.10 6.31
C CYS A 38 21.53 -16.93 4.93
N PHE A 39 22.81 -17.29 4.78
CA PHE A 39 23.50 -17.26 3.49
C PHE A 39 22.98 -18.34 2.54
N ASP A 40 22.68 -19.54 3.04
CA ASP A 40 22.11 -20.62 2.24
C ASP A 40 20.73 -20.23 1.68
N ILE A 41 19.86 -19.65 2.51
CA ILE A 41 18.55 -19.16 2.06
C ILE A 41 18.72 -18.02 1.07
N LEU A 42 19.62 -17.06 1.33
CA LEU A 42 19.87 -15.96 0.40
C LEU A 42 20.38 -16.46 -0.96
N ASP A 43 21.25 -17.47 -0.97
CA ASP A 43 21.75 -18.10 -2.20
C ASP A 43 20.63 -18.87 -2.93
N GLU A 44 19.77 -19.59 -2.20
CA GLU A 44 18.58 -20.25 -2.76
C GLU A 44 17.64 -19.24 -3.44
N LEU A 45 17.37 -18.11 -2.78
CA LEU A 45 16.53 -17.04 -3.34
C LEU A 45 17.15 -16.46 -4.62
N ASN A 46 18.47 -16.25 -4.66
CA ASN A 46 19.15 -15.72 -5.84
C ASN A 46 19.23 -16.73 -7.00
N LYS A 47 19.21 -18.03 -6.71
CA LYS A 47 19.24 -19.11 -7.72
C LYS A 47 17.85 -19.40 -8.31
N SER A 48 16.79 -19.13 -7.56
CA SER A 48 15.41 -19.35 -8.02
C SER A 48 15.01 -18.33 -9.08
N GLU A 49 14.77 -18.79 -10.31
CA GLU A 49 14.32 -17.94 -11.42
C GLU A 49 12.96 -17.31 -11.15
N ASP A 50 12.03 -18.06 -10.54
CA ASP A 50 10.70 -17.58 -10.15
C ASP A 50 10.79 -16.44 -9.14
N VAL A 51 11.63 -16.59 -8.10
CA VAL A 51 11.83 -15.51 -7.11
C VAL A 51 12.46 -14.31 -7.79
N CYS A 52 13.45 -14.52 -8.65
CA CYS A 52 14.08 -13.40 -9.36
C CYS A 52 13.08 -12.66 -10.25
N GLN A 53 12.19 -13.36 -10.94
CA GLN A 53 11.16 -12.73 -11.76
C GLN A 53 10.19 -11.90 -10.91
N GLU A 54 9.71 -12.47 -9.80
CA GLU A 54 8.82 -11.77 -8.88
C GLU A 54 9.53 -10.61 -8.16
N SER A 55 10.83 -10.72 -7.88
CA SER A 55 11.61 -9.70 -7.17
C SER A 55 11.63 -8.34 -7.88
N SER A 56 11.52 -8.32 -9.21
CA SER A 56 11.44 -7.08 -10.00
C SER A 56 10.19 -6.22 -9.71
N ARG A 57 9.18 -6.82 -9.10
CA ARG A 57 7.91 -6.18 -8.74
C ARG A 57 7.95 -5.52 -7.36
N PHE A 58 8.98 -5.81 -6.57
CA PHE A 58 9.19 -5.33 -5.22
C PHE A 58 10.48 -4.53 -5.13
N VAL A 59 10.64 -3.75 -4.06
CA VAL A 59 11.95 -3.20 -3.68
C VAL A 59 12.59 -4.18 -2.70
N MET A 60 13.72 -4.76 -3.07
CA MET A 60 14.38 -5.82 -2.29
C MET A 60 15.45 -5.20 -1.40
N ILE A 61 15.27 -5.30 -0.08
CA ILE A 61 16.14 -4.68 0.91
C ILE A 61 16.79 -5.79 1.73
N LYS A 62 18.11 -5.74 1.90
CA LYS A 62 18.88 -6.68 2.72
C LYS A 62 19.61 -5.92 3.81
N ILE A 63 19.39 -6.26 5.07
CA ILE A 63 20.10 -5.62 6.20
C ILE A 63 20.51 -6.63 7.26
N THR A 64 21.48 -6.23 8.08
CA THR A 64 21.86 -6.97 9.27
C THR A 64 20.91 -6.67 10.44
N GLU A 65 20.73 -7.64 11.33
CA GLU A 65 19.94 -7.49 12.56
C GLU A 65 20.43 -6.32 13.43
N ASP A 66 21.74 -6.05 13.45
CA ASP A 66 22.34 -4.97 14.26
C ASP A 66 21.84 -3.56 13.90
N VAL A 67 21.40 -3.35 12.66
CA VAL A 67 20.91 -2.06 12.17
C VAL A 67 19.38 -2.00 12.10
N LEU A 68 18.69 -3.08 12.47
CA LEU A 68 17.23 -3.16 12.41
C LEU A 68 16.60 -2.28 13.51
N PRO A 69 15.71 -1.33 13.16
CA PRO A 69 14.93 -0.61 14.16
C PRO A 69 14.01 -1.54 14.96
N PRO A 70 13.79 -1.29 16.27
CA PRO A 70 13.03 -2.19 17.15
C PRO A 70 11.55 -2.33 16.76
N GLU A 71 11.01 -1.37 16.01
CA GLU A 71 9.65 -1.40 15.46
C GLU A 71 9.43 -2.52 14.43
N TYR A 72 10.51 -3.06 13.83
CA TYR A 72 10.45 -4.21 12.92
C TYR A 72 10.57 -5.57 13.63
N ASP A 73 10.71 -5.58 14.96
CA ASP A 73 10.78 -6.79 15.78
C ASP A 73 9.41 -7.13 16.41
N ILE A 74 8.49 -7.66 15.61
CA ILE A 74 7.10 -7.91 16.00
C ILE A 74 6.85 -9.27 16.65
N ASP A 75 7.59 -10.30 16.26
CA ASP A 75 7.41 -11.69 16.71
C ASP A 75 8.68 -12.30 17.32
N GLY A 76 9.67 -11.46 17.63
CA GLY A 76 10.87 -11.82 18.37
C GLY A 76 12.15 -11.84 17.55
N LYS A 77 13.27 -11.80 18.29
CA LYS A 77 14.63 -11.74 17.76
C LYS A 77 15.08 -13.10 17.25
N TYR A 78 14.83 -13.34 15.97
CA TYR A 78 15.37 -14.48 15.24
C TYR A 78 15.74 -14.06 13.81
N THR A 79 16.69 -14.78 13.23
CA THR A 79 17.17 -14.58 11.87
C THR A 79 17.31 -15.93 11.16
N PRO A 80 17.08 -16.02 9.84
CA PRO A 80 16.64 -14.94 8.95
C PRO A 80 15.15 -14.60 9.10
N LYS A 81 14.79 -13.37 8.77
CA LYS A 81 13.41 -12.88 8.79
C LYS A 81 13.10 -12.15 7.48
N ILE A 82 11.92 -12.38 6.92
CA ILE A 82 11.48 -11.69 5.70
C ILE A 82 10.17 -10.96 6.00
N LEU A 83 10.20 -9.64 5.93
CA LEU A 83 9.06 -8.77 6.19
C LEU A 83 8.60 -8.10 4.89
N PHE A 84 7.28 -8.00 4.71
CA PHE A 84 6.68 -7.19 3.66
C PHE A 84 6.32 -5.84 4.24
N LEU A 85 6.74 -4.76 3.58
CA LEU A 85 6.51 -3.39 4.00
C LEU A 85 5.71 -2.65 2.92
N ASP A 86 4.71 -1.88 3.34
CA ASP A 86 4.01 -0.92 2.47
C ASP A 86 5.00 0.15 1.96
N PRO A 87 4.70 0.91 0.89
CA PRO A 87 5.58 2.00 0.43
C PRO A 87 5.90 3.04 1.52
N ASN A 88 5.07 3.14 2.56
CA ASN A 88 5.29 3.99 3.72
C ASN A 88 6.23 3.37 4.79
N GLY A 89 6.78 2.19 4.55
CA GLY A 89 7.63 1.46 5.51
C GLY A 89 6.89 0.74 6.63
N VAL A 90 5.56 0.66 6.57
CA VAL A 90 4.72 -0.03 7.56
C VAL A 90 4.67 -1.53 7.28
N ILE A 91 4.82 -2.35 8.33
CA ILE A 91 4.82 -3.81 8.21
C ILE A 91 3.43 -4.32 7.82
N LEU A 92 3.40 -5.17 6.79
CA LEU A 92 2.21 -5.87 6.31
C LEU A 92 2.13 -7.25 6.97
N GLU A 93 1.74 -7.28 8.25
CA GLU A 93 1.65 -8.50 9.08
C GLU A 93 0.77 -9.62 8.48
N ARG A 94 -0.11 -9.28 7.53
CA ARG A 94 -0.95 -10.24 6.81
C ARG A 94 -0.14 -11.25 5.99
N TYR A 95 1.05 -10.88 5.53
CA TYR A 95 1.93 -11.73 4.73
C TYR A 95 2.95 -12.40 5.63
N TRP A 96 2.57 -13.58 6.12
CA TRP A 96 3.43 -14.44 6.92
C TRP A 96 3.46 -15.84 6.32
N ASN A 97 4.41 -16.65 6.75
CA ASN A 97 4.59 -17.99 6.21
C ASN A 97 3.55 -18.97 6.73
N THR A 98 2.47 -19.16 5.97
CA THR A 98 1.38 -20.07 6.29
C THR A 98 1.75 -21.56 6.24
N LYS A 99 2.93 -21.91 5.69
CA LYS A 99 3.38 -23.31 5.56
C LYS A 99 4.19 -23.80 6.78
N LEU A 100 4.48 -22.93 7.75
CA LEU A 100 5.21 -23.32 8.96
C LEU A 100 4.28 -23.89 10.03
N ASN A 101 4.78 -24.91 10.72
CA ASN A 101 4.13 -25.49 11.90
C ASN A 101 4.44 -24.71 13.20
N PHE A 102 5.42 -23.80 13.17
CA PHE A 102 5.83 -22.99 14.30
C PHE A 102 5.02 -21.70 14.36
N THR A 103 4.30 -21.48 15.46
CA THR A 103 3.45 -20.30 15.66
C THR A 103 4.24 -19.06 16.09
N GLU A 104 5.46 -19.27 16.61
CA GLU A 104 6.31 -18.23 17.18
C GLU A 104 7.19 -17.51 16.13
N ALA A 105 7.48 -18.15 15.00
CA ALA A 105 8.35 -17.61 13.95
C ALA A 105 7.59 -17.44 12.63
N LYS A 106 6.70 -16.45 12.58
CA LYS A 106 5.75 -16.27 11.47
C LYS A 106 6.40 -15.81 10.18
N PHE A 107 7.48 -15.04 10.28
CA PHE A 107 8.19 -14.42 9.14
C PHE A 107 9.47 -15.16 8.76
N TYR A 108 9.66 -16.36 9.27
CA TYR A 108 10.72 -17.25 8.84
C TYR A 108 10.31 -17.96 7.55
N TYR A 109 11.24 -18.12 6.61
CA TYR A 109 11.03 -18.84 5.35
C TYR A 109 12.18 -19.82 5.14
N CYS A 110 11.86 -21.12 5.05
CA CYS A 110 12.88 -22.16 4.87
C CYS A 110 13.28 -22.39 3.42
N SER A 111 12.44 -21.95 2.47
CA SER A 111 12.67 -22.18 1.04
C SER A 111 12.05 -21.08 0.18
N ALA A 112 12.57 -20.94 -1.04
CA ALA A 112 12.09 -20.01 -2.05
C ALA A 112 10.60 -20.21 -2.36
N ASP A 113 10.13 -21.46 -2.40
CA ASP A 113 8.73 -21.80 -2.68
C ASP A 113 7.74 -21.31 -1.61
N GLN A 114 8.19 -21.21 -0.36
CA GLN A 114 7.36 -20.66 0.71
C GLN A 114 7.21 -19.15 0.55
N LEU A 115 8.31 -18.47 0.19
CA LEU A 115 8.32 -17.03 -0.04
C LEU A 115 7.51 -16.65 -1.28
N LEU A 116 7.65 -17.41 -2.37
CA LEU A 116 6.95 -17.17 -3.64
C LEU A 116 5.44 -17.08 -3.52
N VAL A 117 4.84 -17.92 -2.67
CA VAL A 117 3.39 -17.88 -2.41
C VAL A 117 3.00 -16.51 -1.84
N GLN A 118 3.78 -16.00 -0.88
CA GLN A 118 3.49 -14.71 -0.26
C GLN A 118 3.82 -13.54 -1.18
N MET A 119 4.89 -13.60 -1.97
CA MET A 119 5.19 -12.60 -3.00
C MET A 119 4.03 -12.48 -4.00
N LYS A 120 3.50 -13.60 -4.50
CA LYS A 120 2.36 -13.59 -5.43
C LYS A 120 1.10 -12.99 -4.78
N ASN A 121 0.82 -13.34 -3.53
CA ASN A 121 -0.31 -12.77 -2.78
C ASN A 121 -0.15 -11.26 -2.59
N ALA A 122 1.04 -10.80 -2.21
CA ALA A 122 1.36 -9.38 -2.04
C ALA A 122 1.22 -8.61 -3.35
N TYR A 123 1.68 -9.17 -4.46
CA TYR A 123 1.55 -8.55 -5.77
C TYR A 123 0.09 -8.39 -6.22
N ILE A 124 -0.76 -9.40 -5.98
CA ILE A 124 -2.19 -9.33 -6.31
C ILE A 124 -2.86 -8.19 -5.54
N GLU A 125 -2.54 -8.02 -4.26
CA GLU A 125 -3.11 -6.93 -3.45
C GLU A 125 -2.56 -5.57 -3.87
N GLN A 126 -1.26 -5.47 -4.17
CA GLN A 126 -0.63 -4.26 -4.70
C GLN A 126 -1.28 -3.79 -6.01
N MET A 127 -1.67 -4.72 -6.89
CA MET A 127 -2.33 -4.43 -8.17
C MET A 127 -3.84 -4.18 -8.03
N SER A 128 -4.44 -4.53 -6.88
CA SER A 128 -5.86 -4.28 -6.67
C SER A 128 -6.14 -2.78 -6.66
N PRO A 129 -7.20 -2.29 -7.35
CA PRO A 129 -7.51 -0.86 -7.33
C PRO A 129 -7.68 -0.45 -5.88
N ARG A 130 -6.83 0.46 -5.40
CA ARG A 130 -6.87 0.99 -4.03
C ARG A 130 -8.33 1.34 -3.77
N ARG A 131 -9.02 0.52 -2.96
CA ARG A 131 -10.37 0.85 -2.50
C ARG A 131 -10.18 2.13 -1.73
N HIS A 132 -10.47 3.28 -2.36
CA HIS A 132 -10.57 4.52 -1.63
C HIS A 132 -11.48 4.22 -0.45
N LYS A 133 -10.91 4.29 0.76
CA LYS A 133 -11.72 4.24 1.98
C LYS A 133 -12.66 5.43 1.82
N CYS A 134 -13.88 5.19 1.36
CA CYS A 134 -14.95 6.15 1.52
C CYS A 134 -14.99 6.40 3.02
N SER A 135 -14.47 7.56 3.44
CA SER A 135 -14.57 7.96 4.82
C SER A 135 -16.06 7.95 5.16
N PRO A 136 -16.49 7.28 6.25
CA PRO A 136 -17.88 7.32 6.69
C PRO A 136 -18.35 8.77 6.94
N SER A 137 -17.42 9.70 7.16
CA SER A 137 -17.73 11.12 7.36
C SER A 137 -18.19 11.85 6.10
N ALA A 138 -17.93 11.32 4.89
CA ALA A 138 -18.35 11.94 3.63
C ALA A 138 -19.70 11.42 3.11
N CYS A 139 -20.25 10.35 3.70
CA CYS A 139 -21.53 9.76 3.30
C CYS A 139 -22.58 9.87 4.41
N SER A 140 -22.76 11.09 4.95
CA SER A 140 -23.86 11.38 5.89
C SER A 140 -24.41 12.79 5.76
N ALA A 141 -24.61 13.31 4.54
CA ALA A 141 -25.47 14.49 4.39
C ALA A 141 -26.11 14.61 3.00
N SER A 142 -27.44 14.67 3.02
CA SER A 142 -28.29 15.38 2.04
C SER A 142 -28.78 14.69 0.77
N TRP A 143 -29.07 13.38 0.79
CA TRP A 143 -30.05 12.82 -0.17
C TRP A 143 -31.11 11.97 0.53
N ARG A 144 -31.86 12.58 1.47
CA ARG A 144 -33.28 12.22 1.62
C ARG A 144 -34.05 12.99 0.57
N ARG A 145 -34.40 12.31 -0.52
CA ARG A 145 -35.43 12.75 -1.46
C ARG A 145 -36.70 13.05 -0.65
N SER A 146 -37.06 14.31 -0.60
CA SER A 146 -38.35 14.81 -0.14
C SER A 146 -39.42 14.43 -1.14
N LEU A 147 -40.14 13.34 -0.85
CA LEU A 147 -41.45 13.02 -1.40
C LEU A 147 -42.18 12.29 -0.25
N THR A 148 -43.29 12.79 0.28
CA THR A 148 -44.64 12.71 -0.32
C THR A 148 -45.63 13.67 0.44
N PRO A 149 -46.98 13.65 0.24
CA PRO A 149 -47.71 14.63 -0.58
C PRO A 149 -49.00 15.12 0.12
N ALA A 150 -49.03 16.31 0.72
CA ALA A 150 -50.27 16.82 1.30
C ALA A 150 -50.29 18.35 1.36
N ALA A 151 -50.89 18.97 0.36
CA ALA A 151 -51.68 20.21 0.47
C ALA A 151 -52.23 20.58 -0.90
N CYS A 152 -53.29 19.88 -1.28
CA CYS A 152 -54.29 20.40 -2.18
C CYS A 152 -55.08 21.45 -1.38
N ALA A 153 -55.02 22.73 -1.74
CA ALA A 153 -56.10 23.72 -1.58
C ALA A 153 -55.66 25.17 -1.87
N PHE A 154 -56.33 25.77 -2.85
CA PHE A 154 -56.86 27.14 -2.85
C PHE A 154 -55.92 28.34 -2.60
N ALA A 155 -55.70 29.13 -3.66
CA ALA A 155 -56.17 30.52 -3.81
C ALA A 155 -55.49 31.15 -5.05
N LEU A 156 -56.17 31.32 -6.18
CA LEU A 156 -56.91 32.52 -6.60
C LEU A 156 -56.05 33.77 -6.83
N MET A 157 -55.74 34.02 -8.11
CA MET A 157 -55.87 35.28 -8.88
C MET A 157 -55.42 36.62 -8.28
N ALA A 158 -54.37 37.21 -8.87
CA ALA A 158 -54.23 38.65 -9.19
C ALA A 158 -53.01 38.81 -10.14
N VAL A 159 -53.16 39.05 -11.46
CA VAL A 159 -53.33 40.34 -12.16
C VAL A 159 -52.21 41.37 -11.87
N VAL A 160 -51.13 41.34 -12.69
CA VAL A 160 -50.54 42.39 -13.59
C VAL A 160 -50.79 43.89 -13.24
N PRO A 161 -49.94 44.95 -13.52
CA PRO A 161 -48.78 45.11 -14.45
C PRO A 161 -47.57 46.02 -14.03
N ALA A 162 -46.52 45.97 -14.88
CA ALA A 162 -45.70 47.05 -15.49
C ALA A 162 -45.20 48.30 -14.71
N MET A 163 -43.88 48.54 -14.78
CA MET A 163 -43.14 49.81 -14.98
C MET A 163 -41.65 49.50 -14.66
N MET A 164 -40.59 50.00 -15.29
CA MET A 164 -40.36 51.08 -16.24
C MET A 164 -38.91 50.87 -16.71
N LEU A 165 -38.65 51.06 -18.01
CA LEU A 165 -37.31 51.25 -18.56
C LEU A 165 -36.69 52.51 -17.93
N LEU A 166 -35.36 52.59 -17.85
CA LEU A 166 -34.52 53.58 -18.55
C LEU A 166 -33.12 53.70 -17.89
N PHE A 167 -32.10 53.58 -18.75
CA PHE A 167 -30.90 54.41 -18.86
C PHE A 167 -30.12 54.80 -17.59
N PHE A 168 -28.83 54.42 -17.54
CA PHE A 168 -27.76 55.36 -17.14
C PHE A 168 -26.47 55.09 -17.97
N PRO A 169 -25.67 56.14 -18.27
CA PRO A 169 -24.74 56.17 -19.41
C PRO A 169 -23.27 55.96 -19.02
N ASN A 170 -22.46 55.83 -20.07
CA ASN A 170 -21.00 56.05 -20.12
C ASN A 170 -20.59 57.34 -19.41
N GLU A 171 -19.49 57.29 -18.65
CA GLU A 171 -18.52 58.38 -18.59
C GLU A 171 -17.08 57.86 -18.66
N LEU A 172 -16.34 58.51 -19.57
CA LEU A 172 -14.89 58.49 -19.79
C LEU A 172 -14.21 59.33 -18.71
N VAL A 173 -13.18 58.83 -18.05
CA VAL A 173 -12.18 59.68 -17.37
C VAL A 173 -10.79 59.02 -17.49
N THR A 174 -9.96 59.70 -18.30
CA THR A 174 -8.48 59.83 -18.33
C THR A 174 -7.58 58.60 -18.28
#